data_AF-A0A537DWS2-F1
#
_entry.id   AF-A0A537DWS2-F1
#
_cell.length_a   1.000
_cell.length_b   1.000
_cell.length_c   1.000
_cell.angle_alpha   90.00
_cell.angle_beta   90.00
_cell.angle_gamma   90.00
#
_symmetry.space_group_name_H-M   'P 1'
#
loop_
_entity.id
_entity.type
_entity.pdbx_description
1 polymer ?
#
loop_
_entity_poly.entity_id
_entity_poly.type
_entity_poly.pdbx_seq_one_letter_code
_entity_poly.pdbx_strand_id
1 'polypeptide(L)'
;MDSWKSELQKLSLRRLGETAFLITFLLIWLPRAIPFQPIIAFLWPIYHWFGVDYYIPLVKAPGVLIGSILACFVAGFVREYVADSKAIAKIPTRIHVTGIRGKTTTTRLIGAALRNHGWRVVTKTTGKAARLIDPEGTERGIRSHDEQPNLREQPRIIESVADAGGADAIVFECMSIRPKSIIAESRFVRSTISVITNVRADHLDVMGPSLEDVAWNLSGIVPSNGVVVTAEKKYIPIIRKRAEEKNAKVIEVDPDTVPD
;
A
#
# COMPACT_ATOMS: atom_id res chain seq x y z
N MET A 1 0.17 14.38 -45.60
CA MET A 1 -0.96 13.94 -44.74
C MET A 1 -1.01 12.41 -44.70
N ASP A 2 0.18 11.77 -44.70
CA ASP A 2 0.33 10.35 -45.07
C ASP A 2 1.05 9.50 -44.02
N SER A 3 1.75 10.10 -43.04
CA SER A 3 2.42 9.34 -41.97
C SER A 3 1.42 8.66 -41.02
N TRP A 4 0.32 9.36 -40.69
CA TRP A 4 -0.72 8.88 -39.78
C TRP A 4 -1.51 7.69 -40.34
N LYS A 5 -1.74 7.62 -41.67
CA LYS A 5 -2.38 6.47 -42.31
C LYS A 5 -1.51 5.22 -42.23
N SER A 6 -0.18 5.36 -42.36
CA SER A 6 0.75 4.24 -42.24
C SER A 6 0.86 3.69 -40.81
N GLU A 7 0.79 4.57 -39.80
CA GLU A 7 0.77 4.14 -38.39
C GLU A 7 -0.55 3.46 -38.01
N LEU A 8 -1.68 3.97 -38.49
CA LEU A 8 -2.99 3.35 -38.28
C LEU A 8 -3.09 1.96 -38.95
N GLN A 9 -2.50 1.78 -40.14
CA GLN A 9 -2.38 0.46 -40.78
C GLN A 9 -1.45 -0.49 -40.02
N LYS A 10 -0.31 -0.01 -39.48
CA LYS A 10 0.59 -0.82 -38.64
C LYS A 10 -0.06 -1.23 -37.32
N LEU A 11 -0.82 -0.33 -36.68
CA LEU A 11 -1.60 -0.66 -35.48
C LEU A 11 -2.71 -1.67 -35.78
N SER A 12 -3.38 -1.55 -36.94
CA SER A 12 -4.38 -2.51 -37.41
C SER A 12 -3.78 -3.90 -37.62
N LEU A 13 -2.63 -3.99 -38.30
CA LEU A 13 -1.93 -5.26 -38.56
C LEU A 13 -1.37 -5.90 -37.28
N ARG A 14 -0.82 -5.10 -36.34
CA ARG A 14 -0.40 -5.62 -35.03
C ARG A 14 -1.57 -6.14 -34.22
N ARG A 15 -2.67 -5.39 -34.14
CA ARG A 15 -3.88 -5.86 -33.46
C ARG A 15 -4.46 -7.09 -34.13
N LEU A 16 -4.47 -7.17 -35.46
CA LEU A 16 -4.89 -8.37 -36.19
C LEU A 16 -3.99 -9.56 -35.87
N GLY A 17 -2.67 -9.36 -35.80
CA GLY A 17 -1.70 -10.39 -35.40
C GLY A 17 -1.86 -10.83 -33.95
N GLU A 18 -2.04 -9.91 -33.02
CA GLU A 18 -2.29 -10.19 -31.60
C GLU A 18 -3.65 -10.89 -31.40
N THR A 19 -4.68 -10.49 -32.14
CA THR A 19 -6.01 -11.11 -32.08
C THR A 19 -5.99 -12.49 -32.73
N ALA A 20 -5.31 -12.66 -33.86
CA ALA A 20 -5.10 -13.97 -34.47
C ALA A 20 -4.30 -14.88 -33.55
N PHE A 21 -3.22 -14.38 -32.93
CA PHE A 21 -2.46 -15.12 -31.93
C PHE A 21 -3.32 -15.50 -30.73
N LEU A 22 -4.12 -14.58 -30.17
CA LEU A 22 -5.00 -14.87 -29.04
C LEU A 22 -6.08 -15.89 -29.41
N ILE A 23 -6.67 -15.78 -30.62
CA ILE A 23 -7.67 -16.72 -31.12
C ILE A 23 -7.03 -18.09 -31.34
N THR A 24 -5.87 -18.18 -32.00
CA THR A 24 -5.15 -19.44 -32.19
C THR A 24 -4.71 -20.02 -30.85
N PHE A 25 -4.19 -19.20 -29.94
CA PHE A 25 -3.80 -19.61 -28.59
C PHE A 25 -5.01 -20.15 -27.82
N LEU A 26 -6.14 -19.44 -27.80
CA LEU A 26 -7.37 -19.87 -27.15
C LEU A 26 -8.00 -21.10 -27.84
N LEU A 27 -8.00 -21.21 -29.16
CA LEU A 27 -8.47 -22.40 -29.87
C LEU A 27 -7.60 -23.64 -29.58
N ILE A 28 -6.32 -23.45 -29.29
CA ILE A 28 -5.40 -24.52 -28.89
C ILE A 28 -5.52 -24.84 -27.40
N TRP A 29 -5.68 -23.83 -26.53
CA TRP A 29 -5.66 -24.00 -25.07
C TRP A 29 -7.03 -24.23 -24.44
N LEU A 30 -8.07 -23.53 -24.89
CA LEU A 30 -9.42 -23.56 -24.31
C LEU A 30 -10.04 -24.97 -24.39
N PRO A 31 -9.94 -25.74 -25.50
CA PRO A 31 -10.41 -27.12 -25.53
C PRO A 31 -9.62 -28.05 -24.61
N ARG A 32 -8.39 -27.69 -24.21
CA ARG A 32 -7.53 -28.48 -23.32
C ARG A 32 -7.69 -28.14 -21.83
N ALA A 33 -8.25 -26.97 -21.52
CA ALA A 33 -8.64 -26.55 -20.17
C ALA A 33 -10.08 -26.97 -19.81
N ILE A 34 -10.92 -27.25 -20.82
CA ILE A 34 -12.27 -27.78 -20.63
C ILE A 34 -12.19 -29.31 -20.56
N PRO A 35 -12.70 -29.97 -19.49
CA PRO A 35 -12.59 -31.41 -19.29
C PRO A 35 -13.52 -32.26 -20.20
N PHE A 36 -14.13 -31.67 -21.23
CA PHE A 36 -15.08 -32.36 -22.12
C PHE A 36 -14.34 -33.07 -23.26
N GLN A 37 -13.99 -34.34 -23.00
CA GLN A 37 -13.35 -35.30 -23.90
C GLN A 37 -13.94 -35.47 -25.33
N PRO A 38 -15.25 -35.31 -25.61
CA PRO A 38 -15.83 -35.65 -26.92
C PRO A 38 -15.36 -34.80 -28.10
N ILE A 39 -15.16 -33.48 -27.90
CA ILE A 39 -14.75 -32.57 -28.98
C ILE A 39 -13.27 -32.79 -29.36
N ILE A 40 -12.44 -33.09 -28.36
CA ILE A 40 -11.03 -33.44 -28.56
C ILE A 40 -10.91 -34.73 -29.37
N ALA A 41 -11.75 -35.73 -29.08
CA ALA A 41 -11.78 -37.00 -29.79
C ALA A 41 -12.17 -36.83 -31.28
N PHE A 42 -13.12 -35.95 -31.59
CA PHE A 42 -13.54 -35.69 -32.97
C PHE A 42 -12.44 -35.07 -33.84
N LEU A 43 -11.62 -34.18 -33.27
CA LEU A 43 -10.53 -33.51 -33.99
C LEU A 43 -9.19 -34.28 -33.92
N TRP A 44 -9.14 -35.38 -33.15
CA TRP A 44 -7.93 -36.18 -32.93
C TRP A 44 -7.18 -36.60 -34.20
N PRO A 45 -7.85 -37.07 -35.28
CA PRO A 45 -7.15 -37.49 -36.50
C PRO A 45 -6.41 -36.33 -37.19
N ILE A 46 -6.96 -35.12 -37.13
CA ILE A 46 -6.36 -33.92 -37.69
C ILE A 46 -5.13 -33.51 -36.87
N TYR A 47 -5.25 -33.52 -35.54
CA TYR A 47 -4.12 -33.20 -34.65
C TYR A 47 -2.95 -34.19 -34.80
N HIS A 48 -3.26 -35.49 -34.94
CA HIS A 48 -2.27 -36.54 -35.15
C HIS A 48 -1.53 -36.36 -36.48
N TRP A 49 -2.25 -36.04 -37.57
CA TRP A 49 -1.68 -35.84 -38.90
C TRP A 49 -0.66 -34.70 -38.97
N PHE A 50 -0.88 -33.62 -38.21
CA PHE A 50 0.06 -32.49 -38.11
C PHE A 50 1.18 -32.70 -37.07
N GLY A 51 1.32 -33.91 -36.50
CA GLY A 51 2.37 -34.23 -35.54
C GLY A 51 2.26 -33.47 -34.21
N VAL A 52 1.10 -32.89 -33.90
CA VAL A 52 0.88 -32.05 -32.72
C VAL A 52 1.11 -32.85 -31.44
N ASP A 53 0.81 -34.14 -31.47
CA ASP A 53 0.97 -35.08 -30.36
C ASP A 53 2.41 -35.16 -29.85
N TYR A 54 3.39 -34.92 -30.72
CA TYR A 54 4.81 -34.88 -30.37
C TYR A 54 5.17 -33.66 -29.51
N TYR A 55 4.47 -32.55 -29.74
CA TYR A 55 4.67 -31.29 -29.02
C TYR A 55 3.81 -31.20 -27.76
N ILE A 56 2.80 -32.06 -27.59
CA ILE A 56 1.91 -32.05 -26.42
C ILE A 56 2.67 -32.25 -25.09
N PRO A 57 3.54 -33.28 -24.93
CA PRO A 57 4.37 -33.41 -23.73
C PRO A 57 5.34 -32.23 -23.57
N LEU A 58 5.90 -31.76 -24.70
CA LEU A 58 6.89 -30.68 -24.76
C LEU A 58 6.33 -29.33 -24.30
N VAL A 59 5.02 -29.07 -24.51
CA VAL A 59 4.34 -27.82 -24.11
C VAL A 59 3.62 -27.96 -22.76
N LYS A 60 3.10 -29.16 -22.42
CA LYS A 60 2.41 -29.40 -21.13
C LYS A 60 3.37 -29.33 -19.94
N ALA A 61 4.57 -29.92 -20.04
CA ALA A 61 5.50 -29.93 -18.91
C ALA A 61 5.98 -28.51 -18.50
N PRO A 62 6.38 -27.62 -19.44
CA PRO A 62 6.68 -26.23 -19.10
C PRO A 62 5.47 -25.46 -18.58
N GLY A 63 4.27 -25.69 -19.12
CA GLY A 63 3.04 -25.02 -18.68
C GLY A 63 2.66 -25.36 -17.23
N VAL A 64 2.74 -26.65 -16.86
CA VAL A 64 2.51 -27.10 -15.47
C VAL A 64 3.57 -26.54 -14.54
N LEU A 65 4.84 -26.49 -14.97
CA LEU A 65 5.93 -25.92 -14.16
C LEU A 65 5.72 -24.42 -13.90
N ILE A 66 5.44 -23.64 -14.94
CA ILE A 66 5.15 -22.20 -14.82
C ILE A 66 3.92 -21.96 -13.94
N GLY A 67 2.85 -22.73 -14.16
CA GLY A 67 1.64 -22.65 -13.34
C GLY A 67 1.90 -22.97 -11.87
N SER A 68 2.74 -23.98 -11.60
CA SER A 68 3.11 -24.38 -10.23
C SER A 68 3.96 -23.32 -9.54
N ILE A 69 4.93 -22.72 -10.26
CA ILE A 69 5.74 -21.61 -9.75
C ILE A 69 4.85 -20.41 -9.43
N LEU A 70 3.95 -20.02 -10.36
CA LEU A 70 3.02 -18.92 -10.14
C LEU A 70 2.10 -19.20 -8.94
N ALA A 71 1.57 -20.42 -8.82
CA ALA A 71 0.75 -20.82 -7.68
C ALA A 71 1.51 -20.72 -6.35
N CYS A 72 2.79 -21.12 -6.31
CA CYS A 72 3.63 -20.98 -5.13
C CYS A 72 3.86 -19.49 -4.76
N PHE A 73 4.12 -18.63 -5.74
CA PHE A 73 4.23 -17.18 -5.50
C PHE A 73 2.92 -16.60 -4.96
N VAL A 74 1.78 -16.91 -5.59
CA VAL A 74 0.46 -16.45 -5.14
C VAL A 74 0.17 -16.94 -3.72
N ALA A 75 0.42 -18.21 -3.42
CA ALA A 75 0.25 -18.76 -2.07
C ALA A 75 1.14 -18.04 -1.04
N GLY A 76 2.39 -17.74 -1.40
CA GLY A 76 3.31 -16.94 -0.58
C GLY A 76 2.76 -15.54 -0.28
N PHE A 77 2.30 -14.81 -1.30
CA PHE A 77 1.71 -13.48 -1.14
C PHE A 77 0.43 -13.50 -0.32
N VAL A 78 -0.45 -14.48 -0.54
CA VAL A 78 -1.69 -14.62 0.25
C VAL A 78 -1.35 -14.89 1.71
N ARG A 79 -0.36 -15.76 1.99
CA ARG A 79 0.09 -16.04 3.36
C ARG A 79 0.62 -14.79 4.06
N GLU A 80 1.48 -14.02 3.39
CA GLU A 80 2.03 -12.75 3.91
C GLU A 80 0.90 -11.74 4.17
N TYR A 81 -0.01 -11.56 3.20
CA TYR A 81 -1.15 -10.65 3.34
C TYR A 81 -2.08 -11.03 4.51
N VAL A 82 -2.34 -12.32 4.71
CA VAL A 82 -3.15 -12.81 5.84
C VAL A 82 -2.42 -12.62 7.16
N ALA A 83 -1.12 -12.89 7.22
CA ALA A 83 -0.31 -12.67 8.43
C ALA A 83 -0.31 -11.19 8.83
N ASP A 84 -0.02 -10.28 7.89
CA ASP A 84 -0.07 -8.83 8.09
C ASP A 84 -1.44 -8.38 8.60
N SER A 85 -2.51 -8.89 7.99
CA SER A 85 -3.87 -8.52 8.36
C SER A 85 -4.23 -9.00 9.77
N LYS A 86 -3.76 -10.19 10.17
CA LYS A 86 -3.90 -10.69 11.55
C LYS A 86 -3.08 -9.85 12.54
N ALA A 87 -1.86 -9.46 12.20
CA ALA A 87 -1.03 -8.61 13.06
C ALA A 87 -1.68 -7.24 13.29
N ILE A 88 -2.15 -6.61 12.21
CA ILE A 88 -2.86 -5.32 12.27
C ILE A 88 -4.14 -5.40 13.11
N ALA A 89 -4.87 -6.51 13.03
CA ALA A 89 -6.09 -6.71 13.83
C ALA A 89 -5.84 -6.76 15.34
N LYS A 90 -4.63 -7.10 15.79
CA LYS A 90 -4.25 -7.08 17.22
C LYS A 90 -3.94 -5.68 17.76
N ILE A 91 -3.97 -4.65 16.92
CA ILE A 91 -3.70 -3.26 17.30
C ILE A 91 -4.86 -2.40 16.81
N PRO A 92 -5.99 -2.32 17.53
CA PRO A 92 -7.23 -1.73 17.03
C PRO A 92 -7.10 -0.23 16.74
N THR A 93 -6.33 0.50 17.56
CA THR A 93 -6.10 1.94 17.36
C THR A 93 -4.74 2.17 16.71
N ARG A 94 -4.72 2.71 15.49
CA ARG A 94 -3.49 2.97 14.74
C ARG A 94 -3.48 4.42 14.32
N ILE A 95 -2.61 5.22 14.92
CA ILE A 95 -2.53 6.66 14.72
C ILE A 95 -1.33 6.96 13.83
N HIS A 96 -1.55 7.64 12.71
CA HIS A 96 -0.50 8.06 11.80
C HIS A 96 -0.39 9.58 11.77
N VAL A 97 0.76 10.11 12.15
CA VAL A 97 1.00 11.55 12.31
C VAL A 97 1.89 12.06 11.18
N THR A 98 1.43 13.09 10.48
CA THR A 98 2.18 13.77 9.42
C THR A 98 2.09 15.30 9.53
N GLY A 99 2.76 15.97 8.59
CA GLY A 99 2.84 17.42 8.47
C GLY A 99 4.28 17.89 8.29
N ILE A 100 4.46 19.18 8.03
CA ILE A 100 5.80 19.70 7.76
C ILE A 100 6.62 19.79 9.05
N ARG A 101 6.07 20.41 10.10
CA ARG A 101 6.74 20.58 11.40
C ARG A 101 5.95 19.97 12.55
N GLY A 102 6.62 19.67 13.66
CA GLY A 102 5.95 19.25 14.91
C GLY A 102 5.55 17.77 14.97
N LYS A 103 5.73 16.99 13.90
CA LYS A 103 5.42 15.55 13.84
C LYS A 103 5.95 14.75 15.04
N THR A 104 7.27 14.75 15.25
CA THR A 104 7.91 14.01 16.35
C THR A 104 7.33 14.38 17.71
N THR A 105 7.19 15.67 18.00
CA THR A 105 6.64 16.15 19.29
C THR A 105 5.20 15.70 19.47
N THR A 106 4.35 15.91 18.46
CA THR A 106 2.95 15.48 18.48
C THR A 106 2.82 13.96 18.65
N THR A 107 3.60 13.17 17.91
CA THR A 107 3.64 11.71 18.04
C THR A 107 3.99 11.28 19.46
N ARG A 108 4.99 11.91 20.08
CA ARG A 108 5.41 11.60 21.46
C ARG A 108 4.34 11.97 22.47
N LEU A 109 3.72 13.15 22.34
CA LEU A 109 2.66 13.62 23.22
C LEU A 109 1.43 12.72 23.15
N ILE A 110 0.97 12.34 21.95
CA ILE A 110 -0.14 11.41 21.78
C ILE A 110 0.18 10.08 22.45
N GLY A 111 1.37 9.52 22.19
CA GLY A 111 1.80 8.28 22.82
C GLY A 111 1.82 8.36 24.35
N ALA A 112 2.39 9.44 24.90
CA ALA A 112 2.51 9.64 26.34
C ALA A 112 1.14 9.82 27.00
N ALA A 113 0.25 10.61 26.41
CA ALA A 113 -1.11 10.81 26.92
C ALA A 113 -1.90 9.51 26.97
N LEU A 114 -1.83 8.70 25.91
CA LEU A 114 -2.51 7.40 25.86
C LEU A 114 -1.92 6.39 26.87
N ARG A 115 -0.59 6.36 27.06
CA ARG A 115 0.02 5.54 28.13
C ARG A 115 -0.40 6.00 29.52
N ASN A 116 -0.46 7.31 29.76
CA ASN A 116 -0.90 7.87 31.03
C ASN A 116 -2.38 7.54 31.33
N HIS A 117 -3.21 7.41 30.28
CA HIS A 117 -4.57 6.87 30.40
C HIS A 117 -4.60 5.38 30.79
N GLY A 118 -3.48 4.65 30.67
CA GLY A 118 -3.38 3.23 30.99
C GLY A 118 -3.52 2.30 29.79
N TRP A 119 -3.49 2.83 28.56
CA TRP A 119 -3.43 1.99 27.36
C TRP A 119 -2.02 1.43 27.15
N ARG A 120 -1.93 0.22 26.60
CA ARG A 120 -0.69 -0.36 26.09
C ARG A 120 -0.40 0.29 24.75
N VAL A 121 0.59 1.17 24.71
CA VAL A 121 0.87 1.99 23.52
C VAL A 121 2.32 1.90 23.10
N VAL A 122 2.52 1.57 21.84
CA VAL A 122 3.83 1.69 21.19
C VAL A 122 3.90 2.98 20.39
N THR A 123 5.01 3.70 20.49
CA THR A 123 5.20 4.96 19.77
C THR A 123 6.49 4.93 18.98
N LYS A 124 6.41 5.25 17.69
CA LYS A 124 7.55 5.28 16.78
C LYS A 124 7.74 6.69 16.24
N THR A 125 8.95 7.20 16.42
CA THR A 125 9.40 8.50 15.89
C THR A 125 10.48 8.35 14.83
N THR A 126 10.60 9.33 13.94
CA THR A 126 11.46 9.28 12.73
C THR A 126 12.44 10.44 12.62
N GLY A 127 12.48 11.33 13.63
CA GLY A 127 13.39 12.49 13.65
C GLY A 127 14.87 12.11 13.61
N LYS A 128 15.75 13.02 14.04
CA LYS A 128 17.22 12.86 13.94
C LYS A 128 17.75 11.50 14.42
N ALA A 129 17.10 10.89 15.42
CA ALA A 129 17.29 9.49 15.76
C ALA A 129 15.93 8.80 15.79
N ALA A 130 15.77 7.72 15.03
CA ALA A 130 14.53 6.95 15.04
C ALA A 130 14.41 6.18 16.36
N ARG A 131 13.31 6.40 17.09
CA ARG A 131 13.07 5.77 18.40
C ARG A 131 11.78 4.98 18.41
N LEU A 132 11.81 3.85 19.10
CA LEU A 132 10.63 3.12 19.54
C LEU A 132 10.48 3.34 21.05
N ILE A 133 9.28 3.72 21.47
CA ILE A 133 8.90 3.85 22.87
C ILE A 133 7.95 2.69 23.15
N ASP A 134 8.33 1.82 24.09
CA ASP A 134 7.54 0.67 24.47
C ASP A 134 6.36 1.06 25.41
N PRO A 135 5.44 0.13 25.74
CA PRO A 135 4.29 0.41 26.59
C PRO A 135 4.68 0.94 27.98
N GLU A 136 5.85 0.57 28.49
CA GLU A 136 6.41 1.03 29.77
C GLU A 136 7.01 2.45 29.66
N GLY A 137 7.07 3.02 28.45
CA GLY A 137 7.64 4.34 28.20
C GLY A 137 9.16 4.32 27.99
N THR A 138 9.78 3.15 27.89
CA THR A 138 11.23 3.00 27.68
C THR A 138 11.57 3.22 26.22
N GLU A 139 12.57 4.07 25.97
CA GLU A 139 12.99 4.40 24.61
C GLU A 139 14.16 3.55 24.12
N ARG A 140 14.03 3.01 22.92
CA ARG A 140 15.07 2.24 22.24
C ARG A 140 15.32 2.84 20.86
N GLY A 141 16.60 2.89 20.46
CA GLY A 141 16.97 3.24 19.09
C GLY A 141 16.52 2.15 18.13
N ILE A 142 15.87 2.53 17.02
CA ILE A 142 15.52 1.61 15.92
C ILE A 142 16.63 1.61 14.87
N ARG A 143 17.22 2.79 14.63
CA ARG A 143 18.29 3.01 13.66
C ARG A 143 19.28 4.05 14.15
N SER A 144 20.51 3.92 13.69
CA SER A 144 21.56 4.94 13.83
C SER A 144 21.29 6.13 12.89
N HIS A 145 21.90 7.28 13.18
CA HIS A 145 21.67 8.54 12.45
C HIS A 145 22.06 8.46 10.96
N ASP A 146 23.02 7.62 10.64
CA ASP A 146 23.60 7.40 9.32
C ASP A 146 22.82 6.39 8.46
N GLU A 147 21.89 5.64 9.06
CA GLU A 147 21.09 4.65 8.36
C GLU A 147 19.89 5.28 7.63
N GLN A 148 19.68 4.84 6.39
CA GLN A 148 18.60 5.34 5.54
C GLN A 148 17.20 4.92 6.05
N PRO A 149 16.19 5.79 5.88
CA PRO A 149 14.78 5.45 6.05
C PRO A 149 14.36 4.19 5.26
N ASN A 150 13.77 3.21 5.95
CA ASN A 150 13.26 1.99 5.35
C ASN A 150 11.78 1.82 5.70
N LEU A 151 10.89 1.98 4.70
CA LEU A 151 9.45 1.83 4.91
C LEU A 151 9.04 0.45 5.44
N ARG A 152 9.85 -0.60 5.19
CA ARG A 152 9.58 -1.96 5.70
C ARG A 152 9.76 -2.08 7.21
N GLU A 153 10.24 -1.05 7.91
CA GLU A 153 10.27 -1.05 9.37
C GLU A 153 8.86 -1.01 9.97
N GLN A 154 7.91 -0.33 9.31
CA GLN A 154 6.56 -0.17 9.82
C GLN A 154 5.83 -1.51 9.98
N PRO A 155 5.75 -2.39 8.96
CA PRO A 155 5.13 -3.71 9.13
C PRO A 155 5.91 -4.60 10.11
N ARG A 156 7.25 -4.52 10.17
CA ARG A 156 8.05 -5.29 11.16
C ARG A 156 7.76 -4.89 12.60
N ILE A 157 7.58 -3.59 12.86
CA ILE A 157 7.20 -3.10 14.18
C ILE A 157 5.80 -3.61 14.52
N ILE A 158 4.83 -3.50 13.60
CA ILE A 158 3.47 -4.02 13.80
C ILE A 158 3.49 -5.53 14.12
N GLU A 159 4.27 -6.31 13.36
CA GLU A 159 4.45 -7.75 13.60
C GLU A 159 5.05 -8.01 14.98
N SER A 160 6.13 -7.32 15.35
CA SER A 160 6.76 -7.49 16.68
C SER A 160 5.81 -7.16 17.84
N VAL A 161 4.95 -6.14 17.67
CA VAL A 161 3.94 -5.78 18.69
C VAL A 161 2.83 -6.82 18.74
N ALA A 162 2.38 -7.31 17.59
CA ALA A 162 1.38 -8.37 17.51
C ALA A 162 1.85 -9.69 18.12
N ASP A 163 3.14 -10.02 17.95
CA ASP A 163 3.76 -11.23 18.53
C ASP A 163 3.94 -11.11 20.04
N ALA A 164 4.21 -9.90 20.56
CA ALA A 164 4.27 -9.61 21.99
C ALA A 164 2.89 -9.58 22.69
N GLY A 165 1.81 -9.97 22.00
CA GLY A 165 0.45 -10.03 22.54
C GLY A 165 -0.46 -8.87 22.10
N GLY A 166 0.02 -7.97 21.24
CA GLY A 166 -0.74 -6.82 20.74
C GLY A 166 -0.58 -5.56 21.61
N ALA A 167 -1.29 -4.51 21.22
CA ALA A 167 -1.31 -3.22 21.91
C ALA A 167 -2.67 -2.56 21.68
N ASP A 168 -3.13 -1.73 22.63
CA ASP A 168 -4.38 -0.98 22.45
C ASP A 168 -4.23 0.08 21.37
N ALA A 169 -3.05 0.70 21.30
CA ALA A 169 -2.71 1.64 20.25
C ALA A 169 -1.25 1.56 19.78
N ILE A 170 -1.04 1.98 18.54
CA ILE A 170 0.28 2.33 18.01
C ILE A 170 0.24 3.72 17.38
N VAL A 171 1.28 4.51 17.63
CA VAL A 171 1.42 5.87 17.09
C VAL A 171 2.66 5.94 16.23
N PHE A 172 2.47 6.13 14.93
CA PHE A 172 3.55 6.26 13.95
C PHE A 172 3.72 7.72 13.51
N GLU A 173 4.95 8.20 13.60
CA GLU A 173 5.38 9.35 12.82
C GLU A 173 5.65 8.95 11.35
N CYS A 174 5.07 9.70 10.41
CA CYS A 174 5.36 9.57 8.99
C CYS A 174 6.81 9.99 8.70
N MET A 175 7.55 9.14 7.99
CA MET A 175 8.98 9.36 7.74
C MET A 175 9.28 10.03 6.40
N SER A 176 8.30 10.13 5.50
CA SER A 176 8.55 10.57 4.14
C SER A 176 7.97 11.92 3.80
N ILE A 177 8.73 12.66 3.01
CA ILE A 177 8.29 13.87 2.30
C ILE A 177 8.01 13.58 0.81
N ARG A 178 8.13 12.33 0.36
CA ARG A 178 7.83 11.97 -1.05
C ARG A 178 6.38 11.50 -1.15
N PRO A 179 5.54 12.07 -2.02
CA PRO A 179 4.12 11.71 -2.12
C PRO A 179 3.86 10.20 -2.28
N LYS A 180 4.62 9.52 -3.15
CA LYS A 180 4.50 8.07 -3.36
C LYS A 180 4.83 7.26 -2.10
N SER A 181 5.82 7.72 -1.34
CA SER A 181 6.23 7.07 -0.10
C SER A 181 5.26 7.31 1.04
N ILE A 182 4.64 8.49 1.13
CA ILE A 182 3.55 8.77 2.09
C ILE A 182 2.38 7.79 1.88
N ILE A 183 1.97 7.59 0.61
CA ILE A 183 0.89 6.65 0.27
C ILE A 183 1.32 5.20 0.52
N ALA A 184 2.58 4.84 0.22
CA ALA A 184 3.08 3.50 0.51
C ALA A 184 3.11 3.22 2.02
N GLU A 185 3.58 4.19 2.82
CA GLU A 185 3.61 4.10 4.27
C GLU A 185 2.21 3.95 4.87
N SER A 186 1.21 4.69 4.36
CA SER A 186 -0.17 4.57 4.85
C SER A 186 -0.77 3.18 4.60
N ARG A 187 -0.33 2.45 3.55
CA ARG A 187 -0.74 1.06 3.28
C ARG A 187 -0.13 0.05 4.25
N PHE A 188 1.03 0.35 4.82
CA PHE A 188 1.64 -0.46 5.87
C PHE A 188 1.00 -0.18 7.23
N VAL A 189 0.86 1.11 7.58
CA VAL A 189 0.32 1.51 8.89
C VAL A 189 -1.18 1.21 9.01
N ARG A 190 -1.94 1.32 7.91
CA ARG A 190 -3.41 1.12 7.85
C ARG A 190 -4.12 1.81 9.02
N SER A 191 -3.81 3.09 9.25
CA SER A 191 -4.29 3.85 10.40
C SER A 191 -5.82 3.84 10.52
N THR A 192 -6.34 3.93 11.74
CA THR A 192 -7.74 4.27 12.01
C THR A 192 -7.91 5.78 12.19
N ILE A 193 -6.85 6.45 12.66
CA ILE A 193 -6.81 7.88 12.89
C ILE A 193 -5.56 8.44 12.21
N SER A 194 -5.71 9.52 11.47
CA SER A 194 -4.61 10.31 10.95
C SER A 194 -4.57 11.67 11.65
N VAL A 195 -3.37 12.20 11.84
CA VAL A 195 -3.15 13.55 12.39
C VAL A 195 -2.31 14.33 11.40
N ILE A 196 -2.83 15.46 10.92
CA ILE A 196 -2.09 16.39 10.06
C ILE A 196 -1.79 17.63 10.91
N THR A 197 -0.52 17.84 11.23
CA THR A 197 -0.10 18.90 12.15
C THR A 197 -0.14 20.29 11.53
N ASN A 198 0.36 20.45 10.30
CA ASN A 198 0.36 21.72 9.54
C ASN A 198 0.78 21.50 8.10
N VAL A 199 0.37 22.42 7.23
CA VAL A 199 0.84 22.58 5.85
C VAL A 199 1.74 23.82 5.78
N ARG A 200 2.99 23.66 5.32
CA ARG A 200 3.97 24.75 5.20
C ARG A 200 4.81 24.61 3.94
N ALA A 201 5.44 25.70 3.53
CA ALA A 201 6.32 25.72 2.36
C ALA A 201 7.66 25.12 2.78
N ASP A 202 7.86 23.85 2.44
CA ASP A 202 9.11 23.13 2.65
C ASP A 202 9.19 22.01 1.60
N HIS A 203 10.39 21.76 1.08
CA HIS A 203 10.63 20.75 0.05
C HIS A 203 9.63 20.79 -1.12
N LEU A 204 9.26 21.99 -1.62
CA LEU A 204 8.27 22.16 -2.70
C LEU A 204 8.68 21.46 -4.01
N ASP A 205 9.98 21.28 -4.24
CA ASP A 205 10.54 20.49 -5.33
C ASP A 205 10.15 18.99 -5.27
N VAL A 206 9.80 18.50 -4.08
CA VAL A 206 9.40 17.10 -3.83
C VAL A 206 7.91 16.97 -3.52
N MET A 207 7.37 17.87 -2.71
CA MET A 207 5.99 17.87 -2.21
C MET A 207 5.01 18.60 -3.13
N GLY A 208 5.50 19.25 -4.18
CA GLY A 208 4.70 19.95 -5.18
C GLY A 208 4.88 21.47 -5.12
N PRO A 209 4.74 22.15 -6.27
CA PRO A 209 5.11 23.56 -6.41
C PRO A 209 4.22 24.51 -5.61
N SER A 210 3.03 24.09 -5.20
CA SER A 210 2.07 24.88 -4.40
C SER A 210 1.83 24.28 -3.02
N LEU A 211 1.37 25.10 -2.07
CA LEU A 211 0.99 24.61 -0.73
C LEU A 211 -0.26 23.73 -0.77
N GLU A 212 -1.09 23.91 -1.79
CA GLU A 212 -2.23 23.06 -2.11
C GLU A 212 -1.76 21.64 -2.45
N ASP A 213 -0.67 21.51 -3.22
CA ASP A 213 -0.05 20.21 -3.50
C ASP A 213 0.52 19.58 -2.23
N VAL A 214 1.19 20.38 -1.37
CA VAL A 214 1.70 19.92 -0.07
C VAL A 214 0.54 19.38 0.77
N ALA A 215 -0.56 20.12 0.89
CA ALA A 215 -1.74 19.69 1.64
C ALA A 215 -2.34 18.40 1.07
N TRP A 216 -2.45 18.28 -0.24
CA TRP A 216 -2.95 17.08 -0.92
C TRP A 216 -2.08 15.86 -0.65
N ASN A 217 -0.76 16.02 -0.75
CA ASN A 217 0.21 14.96 -0.53
C ASN A 217 0.25 14.49 0.93
N LEU A 218 0.20 15.43 1.89
CA LEU A 218 0.07 15.10 3.32
C LEU A 218 -1.25 14.35 3.61
N SER A 219 -2.33 14.71 2.93
CA SER A 219 -3.62 14.01 3.03
C SER A 219 -3.58 12.57 2.48
N GLY A 220 -2.46 12.13 1.90
CA GLY A 220 -2.22 10.73 1.50
C GLY A 220 -2.31 9.71 2.63
N ILE A 221 -2.19 10.15 3.89
CA ILE A 221 -2.33 9.27 5.07
C ILE A 221 -3.78 9.11 5.57
N VAL A 222 -4.74 9.84 5.01
CA VAL A 222 -6.14 9.80 5.47
C VAL A 222 -6.70 8.37 5.30
N PRO A 223 -7.20 7.76 6.39
CA PRO A 223 -7.64 6.38 6.38
C PRO A 223 -9.02 6.23 5.78
N SER A 224 -9.31 5.06 5.19
CA SER A 224 -10.68 4.73 4.76
C SER A 224 -11.58 4.43 5.95
N ASN A 225 -12.79 4.98 5.98
CA ASN A 225 -13.77 4.82 7.07
C ASN A 225 -13.21 5.18 8.47
N GLY A 226 -12.26 6.11 8.52
CA GLY A 226 -11.59 6.49 9.77
C GLY A 226 -11.74 7.97 10.08
N VAL A 227 -10.76 8.51 10.80
CA VAL A 227 -10.76 9.92 11.23
C VAL A 227 -9.48 10.61 10.78
N VAL A 228 -9.59 11.88 10.40
CA VAL A 228 -8.46 12.80 10.27
C VAL A 228 -8.64 13.96 11.24
N VAL A 229 -7.63 14.19 12.06
CA VAL A 229 -7.57 15.29 13.03
C VAL A 229 -6.54 16.30 12.53
N THR A 230 -6.85 17.59 12.57
CA THR A 230 -5.94 18.62 12.07
C THR A 230 -6.15 19.97 12.74
N ALA A 231 -5.05 20.67 12.99
CA ALA A 231 -5.03 22.08 13.41
C ALA A 231 -4.80 23.04 12.24
N GLU A 232 -4.57 22.52 11.03
CA GLU A 232 -4.52 23.32 9.81
C GLU A 232 -5.86 24.03 9.58
N LYS A 233 -5.84 25.33 9.24
CA LYS A 233 -7.07 26.11 8.99
C LYS A 233 -7.22 26.48 7.52
N LYS A 234 -6.14 26.85 6.84
CA LYS A 234 -6.17 27.41 5.48
C LYS A 234 -6.46 26.36 4.42
N TYR A 235 -5.86 25.18 4.56
CA TYR A 235 -5.94 24.10 3.56
C TYR A 235 -6.95 23.00 3.91
N ILE A 236 -7.85 23.28 4.86
CA ILE A 236 -8.94 22.37 5.25
C ILE A 236 -9.79 21.89 4.07
N PRO A 237 -10.15 22.71 3.07
CA PRO A 237 -10.95 22.23 1.93
C PRO A 237 -10.30 21.04 1.20
N ILE A 238 -8.97 21.01 1.11
CA ILE A 238 -8.21 19.92 0.46
C ILE A 238 -8.23 18.65 1.30
N ILE A 239 -8.03 18.80 2.62
CA ILE A 239 -8.08 17.68 3.57
C ILE A 239 -9.50 17.08 3.61
N ARG A 240 -10.55 17.92 3.61
CA ARG A 240 -11.96 17.47 3.55
C ARG A 240 -12.26 16.72 2.27
N LYS A 241 -11.84 17.24 1.11
CA LYS A 241 -11.98 16.53 -0.16
C LYS A 241 -11.39 15.11 -0.10
N ARG A 242 -10.19 14.97 0.46
CA ARG A 242 -9.54 13.66 0.61
C ARG A 242 -10.24 12.77 1.63
N ALA A 243 -10.78 13.34 2.69
CA ALA A 243 -11.57 12.62 3.68
C ALA A 243 -12.88 12.08 3.07
N GLU A 244 -13.57 12.88 2.25
CA GLU A 244 -14.77 12.48 1.50
C GLU A 244 -14.48 11.29 0.57
N GLU A 245 -13.38 11.33 -0.21
CA GLU A 245 -12.93 10.20 -1.05
C GLU A 245 -12.69 8.90 -0.27
N LYS A 246 -12.43 9.04 1.04
CA LYS A 246 -12.10 7.93 1.94
C LYS A 246 -13.25 7.58 2.88
N ASN A 247 -14.39 8.26 2.79
CA ASN A 247 -15.48 8.16 3.76
C ASN A 247 -14.96 8.35 5.21
N ALA A 248 -14.06 9.30 5.41
CA ALA A 248 -13.44 9.61 6.69
C ALA A 248 -14.05 10.86 7.31
N LYS A 249 -14.12 10.89 8.64
CA LYS A 249 -14.56 12.07 9.40
C LYS A 249 -13.40 13.05 9.59
N VAL A 250 -13.65 14.34 9.37
CA VAL A 250 -12.70 15.41 9.69
C VAL A 250 -13.00 15.97 11.08
N ILE A 251 -11.97 16.12 11.91
CA ILE A 251 -12.00 16.83 13.19
C ILE A 251 -11.00 17.96 13.12
N GLU A 252 -11.52 19.19 13.08
CA GLU A 252 -10.72 20.40 13.21
C GLU A 252 -10.55 20.73 14.68
N VAL A 253 -9.32 21.03 15.07
CA VAL A 253 -8.98 21.42 16.44
C VAL A 253 -8.47 22.85 16.45
N ASP A 254 -8.95 23.65 17.39
CA ASP A 254 -8.46 25.00 17.62
C ASP A 254 -7.65 25.02 18.91
N PRO A 255 -6.37 25.47 18.92
CA PRO A 255 -5.60 25.62 20.15
C PRO A 255 -6.34 26.44 21.22
N ASP A 256 -7.11 27.45 20.80
CA ASP A 256 -7.88 28.31 21.71
C ASP A 256 -9.02 27.57 22.43
N THR A 257 -9.34 26.33 22.04
CA THR A 257 -10.37 25.50 22.68
C THR A 257 -9.84 24.51 23.71
N VAL A 258 -8.52 24.43 23.88
CA VAL A 258 -7.91 23.52 24.84
C VAL A 258 -7.52 24.33 26.09
N PRO A 259 -8.10 24.05 27.27
CA PRO A 259 -7.70 24.70 28.51
C PRO A 259 -6.24 24.36 28.85
N ASP A 260 -5.54 25.30 29.49
CA ASP A 260 -4.19 25.11 30.04
C ASP A 260 -4.13 24.01 31.12
#